data_AF-A0A142YP24-F1
#
_entry.id   AF-A0A142YP24-F1
#
_cell.length_a   1.000
_cell.length_b   1.000
_cell.length_c   1.000
_cell.angle_alpha   90.00
_cell.angle_beta   90.00
_cell.angle_gamma   90.00
#
_symmetry.space_group_name_H-M   'P 1'
#
loop_
_entity.id
_entity.type
_entity.pdbx_description
1 polymer ?
#
loop_
_entity_poly.entity_id
_entity_poly.type
_entity_poly.pdbx_seq_one_letter_code
_entity_poly.pdbx_strand_id
1 'polypeptide(L)'
;MADSNLVLHRGAKPVTPEELQRYIAPRPEGRWFPLAHSRVLNVVSDTLGEAGYVVERQKLGVLRDGSRFFGTLDLKSPIAEGVALAVGVRNSVDKSFPLGFCAGGCVFVCDKLAFNSELLVRRKHTIHGERDFVLRIAEAVGSLPAFQEQDALSFECMRNAELDDDRADALIFRGFEWGMVQHRDLAKVL
;
A
#
# COMPACT_ATOMS: atom_id res chain seq x y z
N MET A 1 -17.91 0.05 3.61
CA MET A 1 -16.53 0.16 4.12
C MET A 1 -15.63 0.32 2.91
N ALA A 2 -14.68 1.26 2.97
CA ALA A 2 -13.64 1.45 1.99
C ALA A 2 -12.69 0.25 2.09
N ASP A 3 -12.67 -0.52 1.02
CA ASP A 3 -11.89 -1.75 0.91
C ASP A 3 -10.56 -1.45 0.22
N SER A 4 -9.48 -2.11 0.61
CA SER A 4 -8.24 -2.06 -0.17
C SER A 4 -8.47 -2.57 -1.58
N ASN A 5 -7.79 -1.92 -2.53
CA ASN A 5 -7.94 -2.22 -3.94
C ASN A 5 -6.66 -2.84 -4.49
N LEU A 6 -6.74 -4.14 -4.82
CA LEU A 6 -5.74 -4.85 -5.59
C LEU A 6 -6.19 -4.91 -7.05
N VAL A 7 -5.51 -4.15 -7.91
CA VAL A 7 -5.80 -4.14 -9.35
C VAL A 7 -4.79 -5.03 -10.08
N LEU A 8 -5.30 -6.09 -10.70
CA LEU A 8 -4.53 -7.01 -11.53
C LEU A 8 -4.94 -6.79 -13.00
N HIS A 9 -4.00 -6.37 -13.84
CA HIS A 9 -4.18 -6.20 -15.28
C HIS A 9 -3.81 -7.49 -16.05
N ARG A 10 -3.72 -7.38 -17.39
CA ARG A 10 -3.44 -8.50 -18.29
C ARG A 10 -2.09 -9.16 -17.94
N GLY A 11 -2.16 -10.44 -17.60
CA GLY A 11 -0.99 -11.28 -17.31
C GLY A 11 -0.76 -11.51 -15.81
N ALA A 12 -1.39 -10.72 -14.95
CA ALA A 12 -1.43 -11.02 -13.52
C ALA A 12 -2.54 -12.04 -13.22
N LYS A 13 -2.31 -12.87 -12.19
CA LYS A 13 -3.24 -13.91 -11.76
C LYS A 13 -3.48 -13.79 -10.25
N PRO A 14 -4.74 -13.82 -9.77
CA PRO A 14 -5.00 -13.94 -8.35
C PRO A 14 -4.49 -15.30 -7.85
N VAL A 15 -4.05 -15.36 -6.61
CA VAL A 15 -3.55 -16.59 -5.97
C VAL A 15 -4.03 -16.70 -4.53
N THR A 16 -4.14 -17.92 -4.01
CA THR A 16 -4.32 -18.14 -2.56
C THR A 16 -2.97 -18.12 -1.83
N PRO A 17 -2.94 -18.02 -0.48
CA PRO A 17 -1.70 -18.17 0.28
C PRO A 17 -1.00 -19.50 0.03
N GLU A 18 -1.76 -20.59 -0.12
CA GLU A 18 -1.24 -21.93 -0.39
C GLU A 18 -0.62 -22.01 -1.80
N GLU A 19 -1.26 -21.39 -2.79
CA GLU A 19 -0.70 -21.28 -4.13
C GLU A 19 0.55 -20.40 -4.15
N LEU A 20 0.59 -19.34 -3.33
CA LEU A 20 1.74 -18.45 -3.23
C LEU A 20 3.01 -19.18 -2.75
N GLN A 21 2.86 -20.23 -1.93
CA GLN A 21 3.99 -21.06 -1.47
C GLN A 21 4.69 -21.83 -2.60
N ARG A 22 4.03 -22.04 -3.75
CA ARG A 22 4.60 -22.75 -4.90
C ARG A 22 5.67 -21.93 -5.63
N TYR A 23 5.70 -20.61 -5.42
CA TYR A 23 6.67 -19.72 -6.04
C TYR A 23 7.94 -19.62 -5.19
N ILE A 24 8.93 -20.42 -5.56
CA ILE A 24 10.22 -20.50 -4.87
C ILE A 24 11.12 -19.34 -5.31
N ALA A 25 11.80 -18.71 -4.34
CA ALA A 25 12.81 -17.71 -4.66
C ALA A 25 14.02 -18.37 -5.35
N PRO A 26 14.58 -17.76 -6.41
CA PRO A 26 15.79 -18.25 -7.03
C PRO A 26 16.98 -18.18 -6.07
N ARG A 27 18.07 -18.89 -6.39
CA ARG A 27 19.28 -18.85 -5.57
C ARG A 27 19.85 -17.42 -5.55
N PRO A 28 20.38 -16.96 -4.39
CA PRO A 28 21.06 -15.68 -4.31
C PRO A 28 22.18 -15.55 -5.34
N GLU A 29 22.37 -14.34 -5.86
CA GLU A 29 23.38 -14.03 -6.86
C GLU A 29 24.19 -12.81 -6.40
N GLY A 30 25.47 -13.02 -6.07
CA GLY A 30 26.35 -11.95 -5.60
C GLY A 30 25.81 -11.27 -4.35
N ARG A 31 25.39 -10.00 -4.49
CA ARG A 31 24.82 -9.19 -3.39
C ARG A 31 23.28 -9.21 -3.35
N TRP A 32 22.64 -9.90 -4.29
CA TRP A 32 21.19 -9.98 -4.39
C TRP A 32 20.67 -11.27 -3.75
N PHE A 33 19.83 -11.10 -2.72
CA PHE A 33 19.27 -12.19 -1.90
C PHE A 33 17.74 -12.10 -1.92
N PRO A 34 17.09 -12.75 -2.89
CA PRO A 34 15.63 -12.73 -3.03
C PRO A 34 14.96 -13.49 -1.88
N LEU A 35 13.77 -13.03 -1.48
CA LEU A 35 12.92 -13.71 -0.50
C LEU A 35 11.71 -14.31 -1.19
N ALA A 36 11.30 -15.50 -0.75
CA ALA A 36 10.08 -16.14 -1.23
C ALA A 36 8.86 -15.24 -0.93
N HIS A 37 7.90 -15.21 -1.86
CA HIS A 37 6.71 -14.37 -1.71
C HIS A 37 5.88 -14.74 -0.47
N SER A 38 5.73 -16.05 -0.22
CA SER A 38 5.09 -16.57 1.00
C SER A 38 5.80 -16.12 2.27
N ARG A 39 7.14 -16.12 2.29
CA ARG A 39 7.92 -15.66 3.44
C ARG A 39 7.64 -14.19 3.75
N VAL A 40 7.59 -13.34 2.72
CA VAL A 40 7.27 -11.92 2.88
C VAL A 40 5.86 -11.71 3.42
N LEU A 41 4.88 -12.44 2.89
CA LEU A 41 3.49 -12.38 3.37
C LEU A 41 3.38 -12.82 4.84
N ASN A 42 4.04 -13.91 5.22
CA ASN A 42 4.01 -14.43 6.59
C ASN A 42 4.63 -13.43 7.56
N VAL A 43 5.82 -12.90 7.25
CA VAL A 43 6.47 -11.87 8.08
C VAL A 43 5.53 -10.68 8.34
N VAL A 44 4.87 -10.17 7.29
CA VAL A 44 3.93 -9.05 7.45
C VAL A 44 2.73 -9.45 8.32
N SER A 45 2.15 -10.63 8.09
CA SER A 45 0.98 -11.12 8.83
C SER A 45 1.30 -11.37 10.30
N ASP A 46 2.47 -11.96 10.58
CA ASP A 46 2.95 -12.24 11.92
C ASP A 46 3.22 -10.92 12.68
N THR A 47 3.91 -9.96 12.07
CA THR A 47 4.17 -8.65 12.70
C THR A 47 2.87 -7.87 12.98
N LEU A 48 1.88 -7.96 12.10
CA LEU A 48 0.56 -7.37 12.34
C LEU A 48 -0.15 -8.06 13.51
N GLY A 49 -0.14 -9.40 13.55
CA GLY A 49 -0.74 -10.19 14.61
C GLY A 49 -0.10 -9.95 15.98
N GLU A 50 1.23 -9.87 16.03
CA GLU A 50 2.00 -9.52 17.24
C GLU A 50 1.65 -8.14 17.78
N ALA A 51 1.31 -7.20 16.90
CA ALA A 51 0.83 -5.86 17.27
C ALA A 51 -0.68 -5.81 17.59
N GLY A 52 -1.38 -6.94 17.55
CA GLY A 52 -2.80 -7.04 17.89
C GLY A 52 -3.77 -6.76 16.74
N TYR A 53 -3.28 -6.62 15.51
CA TYR A 53 -4.14 -6.46 14.33
C TYR A 53 -4.65 -7.80 13.83
N VAL A 54 -5.92 -7.84 13.43
CA VAL A 54 -6.55 -9.01 12.82
C VAL A 54 -6.81 -8.74 11.35
N VAL A 55 -6.28 -9.59 10.47
CA VAL A 55 -6.56 -9.55 9.03
C VAL A 55 -7.98 -10.08 8.79
N GLU A 56 -8.87 -9.23 8.25
CA GLU A 56 -10.24 -9.62 7.88
C GLU A 56 -10.28 -10.28 6.50
N ARG A 57 -9.58 -9.67 5.55
CA ARG A 57 -9.59 -10.07 4.15
C ARG A 57 -8.21 -9.84 3.57
N GLN A 58 -7.83 -10.70 2.64
CA GLN A 58 -6.63 -10.53 1.85
C GLN A 58 -6.91 -10.78 0.38
N LYS A 59 -6.28 -9.99 -0.47
CA LYS A 59 -6.28 -10.18 -1.93
C LYS A 59 -4.83 -10.31 -2.33
N LEU A 60 -4.49 -11.37 -3.05
CA LEU A 60 -3.11 -11.69 -3.44
C LEU A 60 -3.06 -11.95 -4.94
N GLY A 61 -1.97 -11.53 -5.57
CA GLY A 61 -1.77 -11.73 -6.99
C GLY A 61 -0.31 -11.81 -7.36
N VAL A 62 -0.04 -12.53 -8.44
CA VAL A 62 1.29 -12.64 -9.03
C VAL A 62 1.29 -12.24 -10.49
N LEU A 63 2.45 -11.82 -11.00
CA LEU A 63 2.68 -11.43 -12.39
C LEU A 63 3.98 -12.06 -12.90
N ARG A 64 4.14 -12.16 -14.23
CA ARG A 64 5.32 -12.71 -14.92
C ARG A 64 5.69 -14.10 -14.41
N ASP A 65 4.73 -15.02 -14.51
CA ASP A 65 4.88 -16.43 -14.09
C ASP A 65 5.31 -16.60 -12.62
N GLY A 66 4.93 -15.65 -11.77
CA GLY A 66 5.21 -15.73 -10.34
C GLY A 66 6.45 -15.01 -9.87
N SER A 67 7.14 -14.27 -10.74
CA SER A 67 8.35 -13.54 -10.34
C SER A 67 8.05 -12.25 -9.55
N ARG A 68 6.81 -11.77 -9.58
CA ARG A 68 6.37 -10.53 -8.95
C ARG A 68 5.08 -10.80 -8.19
N PHE A 69 5.05 -10.37 -6.93
CA PHE A 69 3.94 -10.55 -6.01
C PHE A 69 3.41 -9.20 -5.53
N PHE A 70 2.08 -9.14 -5.41
CA PHE A 70 1.32 -8.01 -4.90
C PHE A 70 0.22 -8.54 -3.97
N GLY A 71 -0.03 -7.84 -2.88
CA GLY A 71 -1.10 -8.19 -1.97
C GLY A 71 -1.63 -6.98 -1.24
N THR A 72 -2.90 -7.07 -0.85
CA THR A 72 -3.53 -6.17 0.11
C THR A 72 -4.16 -6.97 1.24
N LEU A 73 -4.07 -6.45 2.46
CA LEU A 73 -4.63 -7.00 3.68
C LEU A 73 -5.53 -5.93 4.29
N ASP A 74 -6.82 -6.21 4.39
CA ASP A 74 -7.77 -5.36 5.12
C ASP A 74 -7.79 -5.81 6.58
N LEU A 75 -7.62 -4.87 7.51
CA LEU A 75 -7.56 -5.16 8.93
C LEU A 75 -8.91 -4.86 9.60
N LYS A 76 -9.25 -5.63 10.63
CA LYS A 76 -10.38 -5.33 11.55
C LYS A 76 -10.02 -4.18 12.49
N SER A 77 -9.66 -3.03 11.93
CA SER A 77 -9.22 -1.87 12.67
C SER A 77 -9.80 -0.62 12.02
N PRO A 78 -10.96 -0.14 12.49
CA PRO A 78 -11.61 1.05 11.93
C PRO A 78 -10.79 2.30 12.25
N ILE A 79 -10.70 3.21 11.28
CA ILE A 79 -10.10 4.55 11.45
C ILE A 79 -11.21 5.59 11.61
N ALA A 80 -12.19 5.55 10.71
CA ALA A 80 -13.34 6.43 10.70
C ALA A 80 -14.57 5.69 10.18
N GLU A 81 -15.71 6.36 10.16
CA GLU A 81 -16.95 5.76 9.66
C GLU A 81 -16.78 5.31 8.20
N GLY A 82 -16.85 4.00 7.99
CA GLY A 82 -16.68 3.41 6.67
C GLY A 82 -15.24 3.35 6.17
N VAL A 83 -14.21 3.67 6.96
CA VAL A 83 -12.79 3.55 6.59
C VAL A 83 -12.08 2.65 7.60
N ALA A 84 -11.42 1.60 7.11
CA ALA A 84 -10.62 0.69 7.91
C ALA A 84 -9.16 0.74 7.48
N LEU A 85 -8.27 0.43 8.41
CA LEU A 85 -6.86 0.33 8.12
C LEU A 85 -6.59 -0.85 7.20
N ALA A 86 -5.84 -0.59 6.14
CA ALA A 86 -5.37 -1.60 5.21
C ALA A 86 -3.85 -1.57 5.09
N VAL A 87 -3.29 -2.67 4.59
CA VAL A 87 -1.87 -2.86 4.34
C VAL A 87 -1.65 -3.36 2.93
N GLY A 88 -0.65 -2.80 2.25
CA GLY A 88 -0.18 -3.25 0.95
C GLY A 88 1.17 -3.94 1.09
N VAL A 89 1.36 -5.03 0.36
CA VAL A 89 2.63 -5.77 0.30
C VAL A 89 3.01 -6.01 -1.15
N ARG A 90 4.30 -5.89 -1.46
CA ARG A 90 4.84 -6.31 -2.76
C ARG A 90 6.24 -6.89 -2.63
N ASN A 91 6.55 -7.83 -3.50
CA ASN A 91 7.88 -8.45 -3.58
C ASN A 91 8.20 -8.81 -5.04
N SER A 92 9.47 -8.75 -5.43
CA SER A 92 9.94 -9.31 -6.70
C SER A 92 11.13 -10.21 -6.48
N VAL A 93 11.17 -11.30 -7.25
CA VAL A 93 12.29 -12.25 -7.29
C VAL A 93 13.00 -12.23 -8.67
N ASP A 94 12.82 -11.15 -9.43
CA ASP A 94 13.45 -10.90 -10.74
C ASP A 94 14.21 -9.55 -10.79
N LYS A 95 14.55 -8.98 -9.62
CA LYS A 95 15.22 -7.67 -9.46
C LYS A 95 14.42 -6.46 -9.97
N SER A 96 13.14 -6.61 -10.32
CA SER A 96 12.34 -5.51 -10.86
C SER A 96 12.02 -4.42 -9.83
N PHE A 97 11.84 -4.79 -8.57
CA PHE A 97 11.57 -3.84 -7.48
C PHE A 97 11.91 -4.42 -6.09
N PRO A 98 12.25 -3.56 -5.12
CA PRO A 98 12.54 -3.99 -3.74
C PRO A 98 11.30 -4.53 -3.01
N LEU A 99 11.52 -5.17 -1.87
CA LEU A 99 10.47 -5.45 -0.88
C LEU A 99 9.72 -4.15 -0.56
N GLY A 100 8.40 -4.22 -0.53
CA GLY A 100 7.55 -3.09 -0.22
C GLY A 100 6.46 -3.46 0.77
N PHE A 101 6.28 -2.60 1.76
CA PHE A 101 5.16 -2.61 2.70
C PHE A 101 4.59 -1.19 2.73
N CYS A 102 3.28 -1.07 2.78
CA CYS A 102 2.63 0.21 3.00
C CYS A 102 1.37 0.04 3.85
N ALA A 103 0.97 1.05 4.61
CA ALA A 103 -0.25 1.01 5.41
C ALA A 103 -0.99 2.36 5.38
N GLY A 104 -2.31 2.32 5.52
CA GLY A 104 -3.17 3.50 5.35
C GLY A 104 -4.67 3.20 5.37
N GLY A 105 -5.51 4.24 5.42
CA GLY A 105 -6.97 4.11 5.30
C GLY A 105 -7.46 3.78 3.87
N CYS A 106 -6.65 4.10 2.86
CA CYS A 106 -6.95 3.86 1.45
C CYS A 106 -5.74 3.22 0.73
N VAL A 107 -5.47 1.95 1.00
CA VAL A 107 -4.36 1.24 0.34
C VAL A 107 -4.71 0.86 -1.10
N PHE A 108 -3.86 1.29 -2.02
CA PHE A 108 -3.91 0.93 -3.43
C PHE A 108 -2.65 0.20 -3.88
N VAL A 109 -2.84 -0.99 -4.46
CA VAL A 109 -1.75 -1.79 -5.05
C VAL A 109 -2.16 -2.26 -6.43
N CYS A 110 -1.32 -2.02 -7.44
CA CYS A 110 -1.51 -2.60 -8.77
C CYS A 110 -0.28 -3.31 -9.32
N ASP A 111 -0.53 -4.24 -10.23
CA ASP A 111 0.49 -5.01 -10.95
C ASP A 111 1.35 -4.17 -11.92
N LYS A 112 0.95 -2.92 -12.19
CA LYS A 112 1.75 -1.86 -12.84
C LYS A 112 2.62 -1.03 -11.89
N LEU A 113 2.87 -1.54 -10.67
CA LEU A 113 3.77 -0.95 -9.66
C LEU A 113 3.26 0.29 -8.93
N ALA A 114 2.02 0.73 -9.17
CA ALA A 114 1.40 1.71 -8.30
C ALA A 114 1.23 1.09 -6.91
N PHE A 115 1.82 1.73 -5.92
CA PHE A 115 1.92 1.25 -4.55
C PHE A 115 1.99 2.49 -3.67
N ASN A 116 0.84 2.88 -3.15
CA ASN A 116 0.68 4.15 -2.46
C ASN A 116 -0.17 3.97 -1.20
N SER A 117 0.35 4.51 -0.11
CA SER A 117 -0.35 4.85 1.11
C SER A 117 0.57 5.76 1.94
N GLU A 118 0.07 6.21 3.08
CA GLU A 118 0.69 7.22 3.93
C GLU A 118 1.98 6.71 4.59
N LEU A 119 1.98 5.46 5.07
CA LEU A 119 3.19 4.79 5.56
C LEU A 119 3.77 3.90 4.48
N LEU A 120 5.03 4.12 4.11
CA LEU A 120 5.70 3.38 3.04
C LEU A 120 7.11 2.91 3.46
N VAL A 121 7.31 1.60 3.45
CA VAL A 121 8.59 0.95 3.71
C VAL A 121 9.08 0.26 2.45
N ARG A 122 10.36 0.49 2.09
CA ARG A 122 11.03 -0.18 0.96
C ARG A 122 12.40 -0.70 1.37
N ARG A 123 12.70 -1.97 1.04
CA ARG A 123 14.00 -2.60 1.34
C ARG A 123 14.52 -3.45 0.19
N LYS A 124 15.82 -3.30 -0.10
CA LYS A 124 16.51 -4.07 -1.14
C LYS A 124 16.71 -5.51 -0.67
N HIS A 125 16.69 -6.43 -1.63
CA HIS A 125 17.04 -7.85 -1.45
C HIS A 125 18.55 -8.01 -1.26
N THR A 126 19.05 -7.78 -0.05
CA THR A 126 20.44 -8.02 0.36
C THR A 126 20.50 -9.15 1.38
N ILE A 127 21.71 -9.59 1.75
CA ILE A 127 21.90 -10.65 2.75
C ILE A 127 21.21 -10.33 4.10
N HIS A 128 21.08 -9.05 4.45
CA HIS A 128 20.38 -8.59 5.65
C HIS A 128 18.99 -8.03 5.33
N GLY A 129 18.54 -8.12 4.08
CA GLY A 129 17.33 -7.47 3.59
C GLY A 129 16.07 -7.93 4.31
N GLU A 130 15.97 -9.20 4.67
CA GLU A 130 14.86 -9.73 5.48
C GLU A 130 14.84 -9.11 6.88
N ARG A 131 15.97 -9.16 7.59
CA ARG A 131 16.09 -8.57 8.94
C ARG A 131 15.74 -7.09 8.93
N ASP A 132 16.30 -6.35 7.98
CA ASP A 132 16.04 -4.92 7.84
C ASP A 132 14.60 -4.63 7.45
N PHE A 133 13.94 -5.54 6.72
CA PHE A 133 12.54 -5.41 6.35
C PHE A 133 11.62 -5.68 7.55
N VAL A 134 11.86 -6.75 8.30
CA VAL A 134 11.13 -7.09 9.54
C VAL A 134 11.18 -5.92 10.52
N LEU A 135 12.38 -5.41 10.82
CA LEU A 135 12.56 -4.30 11.76
C LEU A 135 11.73 -3.07 11.36
N ARG A 136 11.67 -2.77 10.05
CA ARG A 136 11.00 -1.58 9.55
C ARG A 136 9.50 -1.74 9.45
N ILE A 137 9.01 -2.96 9.19
CA ILE A 137 7.59 -3.25 9.33
C ILE A 137 7.22 -3.09 10.80
N ALA A 138 7.99 -3.62 11.75
CA ALA A 138 7.70 -3.45 13.17
C ALA A 138 7.67 -1.97 13.59
N GLU A 139 8.63 -1.16 13.15
CA GLU A 139 8.61 0.30 13.36
C GLU A 139 7.34 0.94 12.75
N ALA A 140 7.00 0.61 11.51
CA ALA A 140 5.83 1.18 10.83
C ALA A 140 4.52 0.74 11.47
N VAL A 141 4.40 -0.53 11.86
CA VAL A 141 3.24 -1.10 12.56
C VAL A 141 3.09 -0.46 13.94
N GLY A 142 4.19 -0.24 14.66
CA GLY A 142 4.18 0.47 15.93
C GLY A 142 3.73 1.93 15.82
N SER A 143 3.89 2.58 14.67
CA SER A 143 3.39 3.94 14.41
C SER A 143 1.91 4.01 13.98
N LEU A 144 1.26 2.87 13.71
CA LEU A 144 -0.11 2.83 13.20
C LEU A 144 -1.14 3.48 14.14
N PRO A 145 -1.09 3.31 15.47
CA PRO A 145 -2.07 3.95 16.36
C PRO A 145 -2.06 5.48 16.25
N ALA A 146 -0.89 6.09 16.27
CA ALA A 146 -0.74 7.54 16.10
C ALA A 146 -1.22 8.00 14.72
N PHE A 147 -0.94 7.20 13.69
CA PHE A 147 -1.46 7.44 12.34
C PHE A 147 -3.00 7.40 12.31
N GLN A 148 -3.63 6.41 12.93
CA GLN A 148 -5.09 6.30 12.98
C GLN A 148 -5.75 7.51 13.63
N GLU A 149 -5.19 8.02 14.73
CA GLU A 149 -5.70 9.23 15.38
C GLU A 149 -5.61 10.45 14.46
N GLN A 150 -4.47 10.65 13.80
CA GLN A 150 -4.27 11.77 12.89
C GLN A 150 -5.14 11.69 11.62
N ASP A 151 -5.29 10.49 11.07
CA ASP A 151 -6.11 10.25 9.87
C ASP A 151 -7.61 10.40 10.18
N ALA A 152 -8.06 9.94 11.36
CA ALA A 152 -9.43 10.16 11.82
C ALA A 152 -9.75 11.65 11.97
N LEU A 153 -8.83 12.44 12.54
CA LEU A 153 -9.00 13.90 12.63
C LEU A 153 -9.06 14.55 11.25
N SER A 154 -8.18 14.14 10.34
CA SER A 154 -8.14 14.66 8.97
C SER A 154 -9.42 14.31 8.22
N PHE A 155 -9.93 13.08 8.39
CA PHE A 155 -11.19 12.62 7.84
C PHE A 155 -12.35 13.48 8.33
N GLU A 156 -12.46 13.73 9.65
CA GLU A 156 -13.52 14.58 10.21
C GLU A 156 -13.42 16.02 9.71
N CYS A 157 -12.21 16.58 9.64
CA CYS A 157 -12.00 17.92 9.10
C CYS A 157 -12.45 18.01 7.63
N MET A 158 -12.06 17.05 6.79
CA MET A 158 -12.44 17.03 5.38
C MET A 158 -13.94 16.76 5.19
N ARG A 159 -14.53 15.86 5.98
CA ARG A 159 -15.95 15.52 5.91
C ARG A 159 -16.85 16.71 6.25
N ASN A 160 -16.45 17.51 7.23
CA ASN A 160 -17.23 18.65 7.70
C ASN A 160 -16.84 19.98 7.01
N ALA A 161 -15.81 19.98 6.16
CA ALA A 161 -15.41 21.15 5.40
C ALA A 161 -16.27 21.29 4.14
N GLU A 162 -17.41 21.96 4.26
CA GLU A 162 -18.19 22.38 3.09
C GLU A 162 -17.40 23.43 2.28
N LEU A 163 -17.36 23.22 0.97
CA LEU A 163 -16.77 24.14 0.01
C LEU A 163 -17.90 24.73 -0.82
N ASP A 164 -18.25 25.98 -0.54
CA ASP A 164 -19.18 26.75 -1.35
C ASP A 164 -18.55 27.12 -2.71
N ASP A 165 -19.41 27.47 -3.68
CA ASP A 165 -19.01 27.77 -5.05
C ASP A 165 -17.99 28.94 -5.08
N ASP A 166 -18.19 29.98 -4.27
CA ASP A 166 -17.30 31.15 -4.22
C ASP A 166 -15.89 30.77 -3.74
N ARG A 167 -15.78 29.94 -2.70
CA ARG A 167 -14.50 29.41 -2.20
C ARG A 167 -13.89 28.43 -3.17
N ALA A 168 -14.68 27.60 -3.82
CA ALA A 168 -14.21 26.69 -4.87
C ALA A 168 -13.58 27.47 -6.02
N ASP A 169 -14.28 28.46 -6.56
CA ASP A 169 -13.80 29.35 -7.60
C ASP A 169 -12.52 30.06 -7.18
N ALA A 170 -12.49 30.64 -5.97
CA ALA A 170 -11.31 31.32 -5.45
C ALA A 170 -10.09 30.40 -5.29
N LEU A 171 -10.29 29.12 -4.97
CA LEU A 171 -9.21 28.13 -4.93
C LEU A 171 -8.75 27.72 -6.33
N ILE A 172 -9.68 27.54 -7.27
CA ILE A 172 -9.39 27.22 -8.67
C ILE A 172 -8.58 28.34 -9.31
N PHE A 173 -8.98 29.60 -9.12
CA PHE A 173 -8.26 30.76 -9.64
C PHE A 173 -6.84 30.87 -9.04
N ARG A 174 -6.68 30.65 -7.73
CA ARG A 174 -5.33 30.58 -7.12
C ARG A 174 -4.50 29.44 -7.67
N GLY A 175 -5.11 28.28 -7.93
CA GLY A 175 -4.46 27.16 -8.60
C GLY A 175 -3.99 27.51 -10.02
N PHE A 176 -4.75 28.32 -10.75
CA PHE A 176 -4.35 28.88 -12.05
C PHE A 176 -3.15 29.84 -11.91
N GLU A 177 -3.18 30.77 -10.94
CA GLU A 177 -2.07 31.69 -10.67
C GLU A 177 -0.77 30.94 -10.30
N TRP A 178 -0.88 29.83 -9.56
CA TRP A 178 0.25 28.97 -9.21
C TRP A 178 0.65 27.99 -10.33
N GLY A 179 -0.03 28.02 -11.48
CA GLY A 179 0.25 27.15 -12.63
C GLY A 179 -0.15 25.68 -12.44
N MET A 180 -0.92 25.37 -11.39
CA MET A 180 -1.49 24.05 -11.15
C MET A 180 -2.63 23.74 -12.13
N VAL A 181 -3.43 24.77 -12.49
CA VAL A 181 -4.48 24.71 -13.50
C VAL A 181 -4.01 25.42 -14.76
N GLN A 182 -4.08 24.76 -15.91
CA GLN A 182 -3.72 25.36 -17.19
C GLN A 182 -4.89 26.18 -17.74
N HIS A 183 -4.60 27.28 -18.46
CA HIS A 183 -5.63 28.18 -19.03
C HIS A 183 -6.72 27.43 -19.81
N ARG A 184 -6.32 26.43 -20.62
CA ARG A 184 -7.22 25.60 -21.44
C ARG A 184 -8.16 24.68 -20.64
N ASP A 185 -7.83 24.41 -19.39
CA ASP A 185 -8.56 23.51 -18.51
C ASP A 185 -9.45 24.27 -17.52
N LEU A 186 -9.27 25.61 -17.40
CA LEU A 186 -10.01 26.46 -16.47
C LEU A 186 -11.52 26.39 -16.68
N ALA A 187 -11.99 26.47 -17.94
CA ALA A 187 -13.41 26.36 -18.28
C ALA A 187 -14.02 24.95 -18.09
N LYS A 188 -13.21 23.93 -17.75
CA LYS A 188 -13.68 22.57 -17.44
C LYS A 188 -13.78 22.32 -15.94
N VAL A 189 -13.17 23.18 -15.13
CA VAL A 189 -13.07 23.03 -13.67
C VAL A 189 -13.84 24.11 -12.90
N LEU A 190 -14.20 25.21 -13.57
CA LEU A 190 -15.32 26.10 -13.22
C LEU A 190 -16.62 25.47 -13.74
#